data_AF-A0A437ULQ7-F1
#
_entry.id   AF-A0A437ULQ7-F1
#
_cell.length_a   1.000
_cell.length_b   1.000
_cell.length_c   1.000
_cell.angle_alpha   90.00
_cell.angle_beta   90.00
_cell.angle_gamma   90.00
#
_symmetry.space_group_name_H-M   'P 1'
#
loop_
_entity.id
_entity.type
_entity.pdbx_description
1 polymer ?
#
loop_
_entity_poly.entity_id
_entity_poly.type
_entity_poly.pdbx_seq_one_letter_code
_entity_poly.pdbx_strand_id
1 'polypeptide(L)'
;MKKIILSCAILIFLVGLGACGSSNTSSDTKHVKSSATATSETNKKDGTYENRTLTVPDGILKITGFQKGTDYEGNSMFYVLFDLTNNTEEAQNVQTMYMGMVQASQNTGDTTEKLEFSVTMDSPVQDKLDMLQKDINPGGTIQGAYAYNFADESKPVTFTFTDKLFSINDPIATEDITIQ
;
A
#
# COMPACT_ATOMS: atom_id res chain seq x y z
N MET A 1 31.17 37.71 26.32
CA MET A 1 30.64 39.09 26.20
C MET A 1 29.25 39.02 25.57
N LYS A 2 28.24 39.60 26.26
CA LYS A 2 26.98 40.23 25.77
C LYS A 2 26.24 39.60 24.56
N LYS A 3 24.92 39.38 24.49
CA LYS A 3 23.69 39.47 25.33
C LYS A 3 22.60 38.68 24.52
N ILE A 4 21.78 37.82 25.16
CA ILE A 4 20.30 37.95 25.42
C ILE A 4 19.44 38.00 24.12
N ILE A 5 18.40 37.17 23.96
CA ILE A 5 16.95 37.45 24.20
C ILE A 5 16.18 36.10 23.98
N LEU A 6 15.55 35.48 25.00
CA LEU A 6 14.18 35.67 25.56
C LEU A 6 13.06 35.08 24.66
N SER A 7 12.55 33.85 24.89
CA SER A 7 11.48 33.41 25.83
C SER A 7 10.02 33.64 25.39
N CYS A 8 9.16 32.70 25.82
CA CYS A 8 7.68 32.66 25.89
C CYS A 8 6.97 31.93 24.74
N ALA A 9 5.94 31.11 24.93
CA ALA A 9 5.29 30.55 26.12
C ALA A 9 4.37 29.40 25.63
N ILE A 10 4.36 28.25 26.32
CA ILE A 10 3.42 27.15 26.03
C ILE A 10 2.21 27.32 26.95
N LEU A 11 1.05 27.55 26.33
CA LEU A 11 -0.25 27.68 26.98
C LEU A 11 -0.94 26.32 27.00
N ILE A 12 -1.18 25.83 28.22
CA ILE A 12 -1.99 24.67 28.55
C ILE A 12 -3.47 25.03 28.37
N PHE A 13 -4.24 24.17 27.69
CA PHE A 13 -5.70 24.17 27.77
C PHE A 13 -6.20 22.77 28.15
N LEU A 14 -6.77 22.69 29.35
CA LEU A 14 -7.53 21.58 29.92
C LEU A 14 -8.98 22.06 30.08
N VAL A 15 -9.92 21.35 29.45
CA VAL A 15 -11.37 21.36 29.71
C VAL A 15 -11.85 20.03 29.12
N GLY A 16 -12.49 19.09 29.82
CA GLY A 16 -13.45 19.22 30.91
C GLY A 16 -14.81 18.74 30.38
N LEU A 17 -15.01 17.43 30.20
CA LEU A 17 -16.34 16.87 29.95
C LEU A 17 -17.00 16.53 31.28
N GLY A 18 -17.92 17.39 31.71
CA GLY A 18 -18.97 17.03 32.65
C GLY A 18 -20.22 16.60 31.89
N ALA A 19 -20.89 15.55 32.36
CA ALA A 19 -22.33 15.54 32.64
C ALA A 19 -22.78 14.10 32.91
N CYS A 20 -22.89 13.78 34.20
CA CYS A 20 -23.73 12.71 34.70
C CYS A 20 -25.20 13.12 34.42
N GLY A 21 -25.91 12.32 33.63
CA GLY A 21 -27.36 12.42 33.47
C GLY A 21 -28.00 11.16 34.04
N SER A 22 -28.36 11.20 35.32
CA SER A 22 -29.13 10.17 36.01
C SER A 22 -30.59 10.62 36.08
N SER A 23 -31.52 9.82 35.56
CA SER A 23 -32.92 9.83 36.04
C SER A 23 -33.66 8.54 35.66
N ASN A 24 -34.04 7.81 36.71
CA ASN A 24 -35.06 6.76 36.77
C ASN A 24 -36.29 7.03 35.91
N THR A 25 -36.94 5.97 35.40
CA THR A 25 -38.31 5.57 35.77
C THR A 25 -38.70 4.27 35.04
N SER A 26 -39.10 3.26 35.82
CA SER A 26 -39.71 2.01 35.35
C SER A 26 -41.13 2.25 34.82
N SER A 27 -41.53 1.59 33.72
CA SER A 27 -42.80 0.85 33.56
C SER A 27 -42.98 0.33 32.12
N ASP A 28 -43.42 -0.93 32.04
CA ASP A 28 -43.79 -1.76 30.90
C ASP A 28 -44.28 -1.09 29.60
N THR A 29 -43.82 -1.61 28.45
CA THR A 29 -44.73 -2.09 27.39
C THR A 29 -44.05 -3.01 26.37
N LYS A 30 -44.87 -3.93 25.85
CA LYS A 30 -44.56 -5.12 25.04
C LYS A 30 -43.89 -4.87 23.68
N HIS A 31 -43.23 -5.94 23.22
CA HIS A 31 -43.03 -6.35 21.83
C HIS A 31 -42.02 -5.52 21.01
N VAL A 32 -40.87 -6.10 20.68
CA VAL A 32 -40.56 -6.63 19.33
C VAL A 32 -39.24 -7.37 19.46
N LYS A 33 -39.25 -8.61 18.95
CA LYS A 33 -38.10 -9.46 18.70
C LYS A 33 -37.17 -8.75 17.72
N SER A 34 -36.19 -7.98 18.23
CA SER A 34 -35.05 -7.54 17.42
C SER A 34 -33.91 -8.50 17.72
N SER A 35 -33.87 -9.60 16.97
CA SER A 35 -32.64 -10.34 16.75
C SER A 35 -31.71 -9.34 16.07
N ALA A 36 -30.81 -8.73 16.84
CA ALA A 36 -29.60 -8.16 16.30
C ALA A 36 -28.80 -9.34 15.73
N THR A 37 -29.15 -9.75 14.51
CA THR A 37 -28.23 -10.45 13.66
C THR A 37 -27.12 -9.45 13.43
N ALA A 38 -26.06 -9.55 14.23
CA ALA A 38 -24.75 -9.10 13.81
C ALA A 38 -24.51 -9.85 12.51
N THR A 39 -24.80 -9.19 11.39
CA THR A 39 -24.24 -9.57 10.11
C THR A 39 -22.75 -9.47 10.34
N SER A 40 -22.10 -10.61 10.62
CA SER A 40 -20.68 -10.73 10.41
C SER A 40 -20.47 -10.33 8.97
N GLU A 41 -19.98 -9.10 8.76
CA GLU A 41 -19.41 -8.71 7.50
C GLU A 41 -18.32 -9.73 7.23
N THR A 42 -18.65 -10.67 6.36
CA THR A 42 -17.66 -11.55 5.77
C THR A 42 -16.79 -10.58 5.01
N ASN A 43 -15.60 -10.27 5.52
CA ASN A 43 -14.58 -9.44 4.87
C ASN A 43 -14.39 -9.97 3.45
N LYS A 44 -15.15 -9.42 2.52
CA LYS A 44 -15.15 -9.86 1.14
C LYS A 44 -13.94 -9.20 0.53
N LYS A 45 -13.06 -10.01 -0.06
CA LYS A 45 -11.94 -9.48 -0.82
C LYS A 45 -12.52 -8.72 -2.01
N ASP A 46 -12.39 -7.40 -2.00
CA ASP A 46 -12.82 -6.56 -3.11
C ASP A 46 -11.69 -6.54 -4.16
N GLY A 47 -11.61 -7.63 -4.93
CA GLY A 47 -10.71 -7.69 -6.07
C GLY A 47 -10.45 -9.09 -6.61
N THR A 48 -9.85 -9.14 -7.80
CA THR A 48 -9.45 -10.37 -8.48
C THR A 48 -8.02 -10.27 -8.95
N TYR A 49 -7.35 -11.41 -9.07
CA TYR A 49 -6.02 -11.52 -9.65
C TYR A 49 -5.98 -12.66 -10.65
N GLU A 50 -5.81 -12.33 -11.93
CA GLU A 50 -5.70 -13.31 -13.01
C GLU A 50 -4.70 -12.81 -14.05
N ASN A 51 -3.88 -13.71 -14.61
CA ASN A 51 -2.92 -13.38 -15.67
C ASN A 51 -2.05 -12.16 -15.36
N ARG A 52 -1.52 -12.09 -14.13
CA ARG A 52 -0.71 -10.96 -13.63
C ARG A 52 -1.40 -9.61 -13.63
N THR A 53 -2.72 -9.62 -13.61
CA THR A 53 -3.56 -8.44 -13.55
C THR A 53 -4.37 -8.46 -12.27
N LEU A 54 -4.07 -7.52 -11.37
CA LEU A 54 -4.86 -7.21 -10.20
C LEU A 54 -5.94 -6.20 -10.59
N THR A 55 -7.20 -6.53 -10.30
CA THR A 55 -8.33 -5.61 -10.45
C THR A 55 -8.97 -5.40 -9.09
N VAL A 56 -8.96 -4.15 -8.61
CA VAL A 56 -9.54 -3.73 -7.33
C VAL A 56 -10.38 -2.47 -7.57
N PRO A 57 -11.26 -2.06 -6.64
CA PRO A 57 -12.10 -0.87 -6.83
C PRO A 57 -11.30 0.38 -7.21
N ASP A 58 -10.16 0.61 -6.57
CA ASP A 58 -9.35 1.82 -6.73
C ASP A 58 -8.48 1.81 -7.99
N GLY A 59 -8.32 0.67 -8.66
CA GLY A 59 -7.53 0.61 -9.89
C GLY A 59 -7.25 -0.77 -10.45
N ILE A 60 -6.50 -0.76 -11.54
CA ILE A 60 -6.05 -1.97 -12.23
C ILE A 60 -4.53 -1.91 -12.36
N LEU A 61 -3.85 -2.93 -11.84
CA LEU A 61 -2.41 -3.10 -12.00
C LEU A 61 -2.15 -4.36 -12.82
N LYS A 62 -1.41 -4.22 -13.91
CA LYS A 62 -0.95 -5.35 -14.72
C LYS A 62 0.57 -5.38 -14.77
N ILE A 63 1.18 -6.45 -14.26
CA ILE A 63 2.62 -6.67 -14.46
C ILE A 63 2.84 -7.12 -15.90
N THR A 64 3.62 -6.33 -16.64
CA THR A 64 3.89 -6.55 -18.07
C THR A 64 5.24 -7.24 -18.30
N GLY A 65 6.15 -7.21 -17.34
CA GLY A 65 7.42 -7.91 -17.43
C GLY A 65 8.38 -7.61 -16.29
N PHE A 66 9.55 -8.23 -16.37
CA PHE A 66 10.65 -8.04 -15.43
C PHE A 66 11.95 -7.82 -16.18
N GLN A 67 12.85 -7.04 -15.61
CA GLN A 67 14.18 -6.80 -16.16
C GLN A 67 15.21 -6.68 -15.04
N LYS A 68 16.32 -7.42 -15.13
CA LYS A 68 17.45 -7.26 -14.20
C LYS A 68 18.23 -5.98 -14.47
N GLY A 69 18.89 -5.48 -13.43
CA GLY A 69 19.89 -4.44 -13.54
C GLY A 69 20.76 -4.37 -12.29
N THR A 70 21.48 -3.26 -12.16
CA THR A 70 22.31 -2.93 -10.99
C THR A 70 21.87 -1.63 -10.35
N ASP A 71 21.87 -1.58 -9.02
CA ASP A 71 21.63 -0.37 -8.25
C ASP A 71 22.79 0.64 -8.37
N TYR A 72 22.69 1.77 -7.67
CA TYR A 72 23.73 2.81 -7.68
C TYR A 72 25.08 2.37 -7.09
N GLU A 73 25.12 1.31 -6.28
CA GLU A 73 26.33 0.74 -5.68
C GLU A 73 26.90 -0.42 -6.50
N GLY A 74 26.18 -0.85 -7.55
CA GLY A 74 26.54 -1.99 -8.39
C GLY A 74 26.01 -3.33 -7.87
N ASN A 75 25.18 -3.35 -6.83
CA ASN A 75 24.49 -4.56 -6.39
C ASN A 75 23.35 -4.90 -7.34
N SER A 76 22.99 -6.17 -7.42
CA SER A 76 21.91 -6.59 -8.31
C SER A 76 20.53 -6.18 -7.82
N MET A 77 19.71 -5.76 -8.77
CA MET A 77 18.32 -5.38 -8.55
C MET A 77 17.48 -5.81 -9.76
N PHE A 78 16.17 -5.63 -9.67
CA PHE A 78 15.29 -5.82 -10.81
C PHE A 78 14.18 -4.77 -10.87
N TYR A 79 13.72 -4.54 -12.09
CA TYR A 79 12.55 -3.74 -12.40
C TYR A 79 11.33 -4.62 -12.60
N VAL A 80 10.21 -4.22 -12.01
CA VAL A 80 8.88 -4.69 -12.34
C VAL A 80 8.27 -3.67 -13.29
N LEU A 81 8.00 -4.08 -14.54
CA LEU A 81 7.32 -3.25 -15.53
C LEU A 81 5.82 -3.47 -15.41
N PHE A 82 5.03 -2.39 -15.47
CA PHE A 82 3.59 -2.49 -15.28
C PHE A 82 2.78 -1.48 -16.08
N ASP A 83 1.51 -1.80 -16.30
CA ASP A 83 0.46 -0.82 -16.62
C ASP A 83 -0.35 -0.57 -15.34
N LEU A 84 -0.65 0.70 -15.03
CA LEU A 84 -1.43 1.10 -13.86
C LEU A 84 -2.55 2.05 -14.27
N THR A 85 -3.79 1.71 -13.88
CA THR A 85 -4.99 2.51 -14.11
C THR A 85 -5.53 3.03 -12.79
N ASN A 86 -5.81 4.34 -12.71
CA ASN A 86 -6.46 4.98 -11.57
C ASN A 86 -7.98 4.99 -11.76
N ASN A 87 -8.71 4.23 -10.95
CA ASN A 87 -10.18 4.23 -10.97
C ASN A 87 -10.80 5.11 -9.87
N THR A 88 -9.98 5.76 -9.05
CA THR A 88 -10.46 6.70 -8.03
C THR A 88 -10.95 8.01 -8.67
N GLU A 89 -11.67 8.81 -7.88
CA GLU A 89 -12.20 10.11 -8.32
C GLU A 89 -11.17 11.25 -8.25
N GLU A 90 -9.99 10.98 -7.68
CA GLU A 90 -8.92 11.97 -7.49
C GLU A 90 -7.63 11.54 -8.20
N ALA A 91 -6.74 12.50 -8.47
CA ALA A 91 -5.41 12.15 -8.97
C ALA A 91 -4.63 11.39 -7.90
N GLN A 92 -3.98 10.28 -8.27
CA GLN A 92 -3.22 9.44 -7.35
C GLN A 92 -1.76 9.38 -7.76
N ASN A 93 -0.85 9.54 -6.79
CA ASN A 93 0.57 9.34 -7.03
C ASN A 93 0.86 7.88 -7.41
N VAL A 94 1.60 7.67 -8.50
CA VAL A 94 1.89 6.34 -9.05
C VAL A 94 2.60 5.46 -8.02
N GLN A 95 3.62 5.97 -7.34
CA GLN A 95 4.41 5.18 -6.40
C GLN A 95 3.56 4.69 -5.23
N THR A 96 2.77 5.59 -4.64
CA THR A 96 1.91 5.27 -3.50
C THR A 96 0.84 4.24 -3.89
N MET A 97 0.22 4.42 -5.06
CA MET A 97 -0.78 3.49 -5.58
C MET A 97 -0.17 2.10 -5.85
N TYR A 98 1.00 2.03 -6.48
CA TYR A 98 1.71 0.76 -6.70
C TYR A 98 2.06 0.05 -5.38
N MET A 99 2.64 0.77 -4.41
CA MET A 99 2.99 0.22 -3.09
C MET A 99 1.77 -0.23 -2.28
N GLY A 100 0.60 0.38 -2.51
CA GLY A 100 -0.65 -0.05 -1.91
C GLY A 100 -1.17 -1.38 -2.48
N MET A 101 -0.78 -1.71 -3.71
CA MET A 101 -1.24 -2.89 -4.44
C MET A 101 -0.23 -4.06 -4.39
N VAL A 102 1.06 -3.78 -4.24
CA VAL A 102 2.14 -4.78 -4.34
C VAL A 102 3.10 -4.69 -3.18
N GLN A 103 3.35 -5.86 -2.57
CA GLN A 103 4.50 -6.10 -1.70
C GLN A 103 5.37 -7.19 -2.31
N ALA A 104 6.69 -7.07 -2.17
CA ALA A 104 7.64 -8.07 -2.63
C ALA A 104 8.50 -8.55 -1.46
N SER A 105 8.79 -9.84 -1.42
CA SER A 105 9.64 -10.46 -0.40
C SER A 105 10.43 -11.64 -0.97
N GLN A 106 11.49 -12.04 -0.28
CA GLN A 106 12.24 -13.25 -0.61
C GLN A 106 12.50 -14.06 0.65
N ASN A 107 12.22 -15.36 0.57
CA ASN A 107 12.67 -16.32 1.58
C ASN A 107 14.13 -16.68 1.29
N THR A 108 15.02 -16.33 2.21
CA THR A 108 16.48 -16.53 2.12
C THR A 108 16.96 -17.71 2.97
N GLY A 109 16.04 -18.59 3.39
CA GLY A 109 16.29 -19.76 4.22
C GLY A 109 15.65 -19.60 5.59
N ASP A 110 16.44 -19.14 6.57
CA ASP A 110 15.98 -18.97 7.95
C ASP A 110 15.12 -17.71 8.14
N THR A 111 15.21 -16.74 7.22
CA THR A 111 14.46 -15.48 7.27
C THR A 111 13.69 -15.21 5.98
N THR A 112 12.73 -14.28 6.07
CA THR A 112 12.04 -13.72 4.91
C THR A 112 12.26 -12.23 4.92
N GLU A 113 12.93 -11.75 3.88
CA GLU A 113 13.27 -10.33 3.72
C GLU A 113 12.18 -9.65 2.89
N LYS A 114 11.69 -8.51 3.37
CA LYS A 114 10.85 -7.63 2.55
C LYS A 114 11.76 -6.84 1.62
N LEU A 115 11.43 -6.82 0.34
CA LEU A 115 12.24 -6.10 -0.64
C LEU A 115 11.91 -4.62 -0.61
N GLU A 116 12.94 -3.81 -0.64
CA GLU A 116 12.86 -2.35 -0.61
C GLU A 116 13.07 -1.76 -2.01
N PHE A 117 12.67 -0.49 -2.17
CA PHE A 117 12.91 0.24 -3.41
C PHE A 117 14.40 0.37 -3.67
N SER A 118 14.82 0.05 -4.90
CA SER A 118 16.21 0.19 -5.34
C SER A 118 16.45 1.56 -5.95
N VAL A 119 17.52 2.22 -5.54
CA VAL A 119 17.96 3.50 -6.13
C VAL A 119 18.92 3.20 -7.28
N THR A 120 18.67 3.81 -8.44
CA THR A 120 19.44 3.59 -9.67
C THR A 120 20.02 4.92 -10.17
N MET A 121 21.21 4.90 -10.78
CA MET A 121 21.81 6.09 -11.42
C MET A 121 21.39 6.23 -12.89
N ASP A 122 21.70 5.23 -13.72
CA ASP A 122 21.35 5.21 -15.14
C ASP A 122 20.50 3.97 -15.43
N SER A 123 19.19 4.14 -15.56
CA SER A 123 18.26 3.04 -15.85
C SER A 123 17.93 2.95 -17.34
N PRO A 124 17.91 1.73 -17.93
CA PRO A 124 17.38 1.53 -19.28
C PRO A 124 15.86 1.77 -19.40
N VAL A 125 15.17 1.91 -18.26
CA VAL A 125 13.73 2.18 -18.16
C VAL A 125 13.45 3.45 -17.34
N GLN A 126 14.37 4.43 -17.38
CA GLN A 126 14.29 5.65 -16.61
C GLN A 126 12.98 6.42 -16.84
N ASP A 127 12.52 6.48 -18.09
CA ASP A 127 11.24 7.09 -18.48
C ASP A 127 10.04 6.48 -17.74
N LYS A 128 10.07 5.18 -17.45
CA LYS A 128 9.03 4.48 -16.68
C LYS A 128 9.19 4.65 -15.18
N LEU A 129 10.43 4.75 -14.67
CA LEU A 129 10.70 5.05 -13.26
C LEU A 129 10.28 6.48 -12.90
N ASP A 130 10.47 7.43 -13.82
CA ASP A 130 10.06 8.83 -13.64
C ASP A 130 8.55 8.97 -13.45
N MET A 131 7.75 7.98 -13.89
CA MET A 131 6.31 7.97 -13.63
C MET A 131 5.98 7.84 -12.14
N LEU A 132 6.84 7.20 -11.34
CA LEU A 132 6.62 7.04 -9.90
C LEU A 132 6.43 8.39 -9.18
N GLN A 133 7.04 9.46 -9.70
CA GLN A 133 6.96 10.81 -9.14
C GLN A 133 5.79 11.64 -9.68
N LYS A 134 4.94 11.06 -10.53
CA LYS A 134 3.79 11.73 -11.15
C LYS A 134 2.48 11.21 -10.57
N ASP A 135 1.43 11.97 -10.84
CA ASP A 135 0.06 11.58 -10.54
C ASP A 135 -0.63 11.05 -11.80
N ILE A 136 -1.45 10.01 -11.62
CA ILE A 136 -2.38 9.51 -12.64
C ILE A 136 -3.73 10.17 -12.35
N ASN A 137 -4.26 10.90 -13.33
CA ASN A 137 -5.61 11.47 -13.23
C ASN A 137 -6.69 10.36 -13.22
N PRO A 138 -7.90 10.65 -12.69
CA PRO A 138 -9.03 9.72 -12.73
C PRO A 138 -9.27 9.12 -14.12
N GLY A 139 -9.41 7.79 -14.18
CA GLY A 139 -9.60 7.02 -15.42
C GLY A 139 -8.35 6.89 -16.30
N GLY A 140 -7.23 7.51 -15.94
CA GLY A 140 -5.98 7.43 -16.69
C GLY A 140 -5.28 6.09 -16.53
N THR A 141 -4.59 5.65 -17.58
CA THR A 141 -3.68 4.50 -17.56
C THR A 141 -2.29 4.94 -18.00
N ILE A 142 -1.27 4.51 -17.26
CA ILE A 142 0.14 4.76 -17.58
C ILE A 142 0.92 3.45 -17.64
N GLN A 143 2.11 3.52 -18.23
CA GLN A 143 3.12 2.47 -18.13
C GLN A 143 4.22 2.94 -17.18
N GLY A 144 4.55 2.12 -16.19
CA GLY A 144 5.52 2.45 -15.15
C GLY A 144 6.50 1.32 -14.90
N ALA A 145 7.48 1.61 -14.05
CA ALA A 145 8.42 0.64 -13.52
C ALA A 145 8.61 0.88 -12.03
N TYR A 146 8.84 -0.20 -11.27
CA TYR A 146 9.25 -0.13 -9.86
C TYR A 146 10.49 -1.00 -9.66
N ALA A 147 11.53 -0.47 -9.02
CA ALA A 147 12.79 -1.15 -8.83
C ALA A 147 12.86 -1.75 -7.42
N TYR A 148 13.30 -3.00 -7.30
CA TYR A 148 13.52 -3.69 -6.03
C TYR A 148 14.94 -4.22 -5.94
N ASN A 149 15.54 -4.13 -4.75
CA ASN A 149 16.79 -4.83 -4.46
C ASN A 149 16.53 -6.33 -4.33
N PHE A 150 17.45 -7.16 -4.81
CA PHE A 150 17.45 -8.57 -4.42
C PHE A 150 18.01 -8.72 -3.01
N ALA A 151 17.34 -9.51 -2.17
CA ALA A 151 17.95 -10.04 -0.96
C ALA A 151 18.85 -11.25 -1.29
N ASP A 152 18.43 -12.09 -2.24
CA ASP A 152 19.22 -13.19 -2.80
C ASP A 152 18.74 -13.47 -4.24
N GLU A 153 19.58 -13.20 -5.23
CA GLU A 153 19.25 -13.41 -6.66
C GLU A 153 18.95 -14.86 -7.04
N SER A 154 19.40 -15.82 -6.23
CA SER A 154 19.16 -17.25 -6.48
C SER A 154 17.77 -17.71 -6.03
N LYS A 155 17.04 -16.87 -5.29
CA LYS A 155 15.73 -17.18 -4.73
C LYS A 155 14.60 -16.56 -5.56
N PRO A 156 13.44 -17.22 -5.67
CA PRO A 156 12.27 -16.59 -6.24
C PRO A 156 11.83 -15.38 -5.40
N VAL A 157 11.19 -14.41 -6.06
CA VAL A 157 10.53 -13.27 -5.42
C VAL A 157 9.06 -13.62 -5.23
N THR A 158 8.59 -13.53 -4.00
CA THR A 158 7.18 -13.67 -3.65
C THR A 158 6.50 -12.30 -3.73
N PHE A 159 5.62 -12.13 -4.71
CA PHE A 159 4.75 -10.96 -4.83
C PHE A 159 3.43 -11.20 -4.12
N THR A 160 3.04 -10.26 -3.27
CA THR A 160 1.75 -10.27 -2.55
C THR A 160 0.91 -9.11 -3.05
N PHE A 161 -0.30 -9.42 -3.51
CA PHE A 161 -1.23 -8.45 -4.10
C PHE A 161 -2.38 -8.12 -3.15
N THR A 162 -2.62 -6.83 -2.93
CA THR A 162 -3.61 -6.32 -1.98
C THR A 162 -4.50 -5.24 -2.60
N ASP A 163 -5.67 -5.01 -2.00
CA ASP A 163 -6.61 -3.96 -2.41
C ASP A 163 -6.15 -2.56 -2.03
N LYS A 164 -5.41 -2.42 -0.93
CA LYS A 164 -4.94 -1.14 -0.39
C LYS A 164 -3.69 -1.28 0.47
N LEU A 165 -3.02 -0.15 0.67
CA LEU A 165 -1.90 -0.01 1.59
C LEU A 165 -2.38 -0.35 3.02
N PHE A 166 -1.73 -1.33 3.66
CA PHE A 166 -2.10 -1.86 4.98
C PHE A 166 -3.47 -2.57 5.04
N SER A 167 -3.82 -3.34 4.01
CA SER A 167 -4.98 -4.24 4.12
C SER A 167 -4.85 -5.15 5.35
N ILE A 168 -5.84 -5.08 6.23
CA ILE A 168 -6.00 -5.96 7.40
C ILE A 168 -6.55 -7.34 7.01
N ASN A 169 -6.94 -7.48 5.74
CA ASN A 169 -7.49 -8.71 5.18
C ASN A 169 -6.36 -9.54 4.56
N ASP A 170 -6.63 -10.84 4.40
CA ASP A 170 -5.75 -11.73 3.64
C ASP A 170 -5.51 -11.16 2.23
N PRO A 171 -4.29 -11.34 1.68
CA PRO A 171 -3.98 -10.85 0.34
C PRO A 171 -4.95 -11.44 -0.70
N ILE A 172 -5.17 -10.69 -1.78
CA ILE A 172 -5.98 -11.14 -2.91
C ILE A 172 -5.31 -12.33 -3.59
N ALA A 173 -3.99 -12.23 -3.81
CA ALA A 173 -3.18 -13.31 -4.34
C ALA A 173 -1.72 -13.18 -3.91
N THR A 174 -1.00 -14.29 -4.09
CA THR A 174 0.45 -14.36 -3.98
C THR A 174 0.98 -15.12 -5.20
N GLU A 175 2.09 -14.66 -5.79
CA GLU A 175 2.78 -15.33 -6.90
C GLU A 175 4.29 -15.35 -6.65
N ASP A 176 4.89 -16.54 -6.71
CA ASP A 176 6.34 -16.71 -6.69
C ASP A 176 6.89 -16.64 -8.11
N ILE A 177 7.85 -15.75 -8.33
CA ILE A 177 8.43 -15.49 -9.65
C ILE A 177 9.95 -15.58 -9.56
N THR A 178 10.53 -16.45 -10.38
CA THR A 178 11.98 -16.44 -10.63
C THR A 178 12.29 -15.42 -11.72
N ILE A 179 13.02 -14.37 -11.35
CA ILE A 179 13.42 -13.31 -12.28
C ILE A 179 14.66 -13.81 -13.05
N GLN A 180 14.50 -14.10 -14.34
CA GLN A 180 15.58 -14.59 -15.19
C GLN A 180 16.42 -13.45 -15.75
#